data_AF-A0A1J4K7Y2-F1
#
_entry.id   AF-A0A1J4K7Y2-F1
#
_cell.length_a   1.000
_cell.length_b   1.000
_cell.length_c   1.000
_cell.angle_alpha   90.00
_cell.angle_beta   90.00
_cell.angle_gamma   90.00
#
_symmetry.space_group_name_H-M   'P 1'
#
loop_
_entity.id
_entity.type
_entity.pdbx_description
1 polymer ?
#
loop_
_entity_poly.entity_id
_entity_poly.type
_entity_poly.pdbx_seq_one_letter_code
_entity_poly.pdbx_strand_id
1 'polypeptide(L)'
;MLTRSPTSRRIRLTISLSITFILLLCLTFSILERYKSYHEHGGIVSSANMTDVRMKPTKAFERPLTDEELLPVPPYWVNITAAGSKWLNFKQVRFIEKLDYSSEKVKFKRFNGETSNRKNLDNSNNLQNNQKHFNNKQPKIGFLNGKTALKSKKKSVHNFDYFDIRKCPLCLHKNGDNTFVSSPNDPQSNSTPRDLILTMMTLMSMNAITYIRTLRSTGCKATVVVLVDDIFHEKLTEYEEDVMKNCGMIMINIGKLLPPYDKHIYESRHVLFYAFLRKYRYSFDRVMMIDMADTVFQLDPFTTDFDSTTMVFTTEGYFNNNDPHNNTKWIKIADPMYNVHPSFYDDKIVINGGCFYGSMDGILYFYSIYLKLPCYNNFEIETIDQGYMNYLYHNGFFSHNGLNISLTFPGDYIVSARGHRFDPSPNQDGRFFMQDTINPPGLIHQYNRDRNVLEGVKKICPALPGDQHPFPFFKA
;
A
#
# COMPACT_ATOMS: atom_id res chain seq x y z
N MET A 1 -56.75 19.54 57.20
CA MET A 1 -56.36 18.16 56.85
C MET A 1 -57.35 17.62 55.83
N LEU A 2 -57.03 17.67 54.52
CA LEU A 2 -57.85 17.09 53.47
C LEU A 2 -57.36 15.66 53.21
N THR A 3 -58.11 14.68 53.67
CA THR A 3 -57.86 13.25 53.46
C THR A 3 -58.12 12.92 51.98
N ARG A 4 -57.05 12.73 51.20
CA ARG A 4 -57.16 12.30 49.80
C ARG A 4 -57.78 10.91 49.74
N SER A 5 -58.83 10.74 48.94
CA SER A 5 -59.56 9.48 48.87
C SER A 5 -58.67 8.34 48.31
N PRO A 6 -58.81 7.11 48.83
CA PRO A 6 -58.05 5.93 48.39
C PRO A 6 -58.17 5.64 46.90
N THR A 7 -59.27 6.08 46.28
CA THR A 7 -59.57 5.87 44.86
C THR A 7 -58.59 6.59 43.94
N SER A 8 -58.14 7.80 44.30
CA SER A 8 -57.17 8.54 43.47
C SER A 8 -55.77 7.91 43.47
N ARG A 9 -55.42 7.15 44.52
CA ARG A 9 -54.12 6.47 44.63
C ARG A 9 -54.08 5.24 43.73
N ARG A 10 -55.19 4.50 43.61
CA ARG A 10 -55.29 3.34 42.71
C ARG A 10 -55.21 3.76 41.24
N ILE A 11 -55.93 4.83 40.84
CA ILE A 11 -55.91 5.32 39.45
C ILE A 11 -54.50 5.78 39.04
N ARG A 12 -53.78 6.51 39.92
CA ARG A 12 -52.40 6.93 39.63
C ARG A 12 -51.43 5.74 39.51
N LEU A 13 -51.62 4.70 40.32
CA LEU A 13 -50.77 3.51 40.26
C LEU A 13 -51.01 2.73 38.95
N THR A 14 -52.26 2.57 38.53
CA THR A 14 -52.60 1.88 37.27
C THR A 14 -52.10 2.64 36.05
N ILE A 15 -52.22 3.97 36.04
CA ILE A 15 -51.69 4.81 34.95
C ILE A 15 -50.15 4.73 34.91
N SER A 16 -49.49 4.79 36.06
CA SER A 16 -48.02 4.70 36.14
C SER A 16 -47.50 3.34 35.63
N LEU A 17 -48.15 2.25 36.03
CA LEU A 17 -47.80 0.90 35.57
C LEU A 17 -48.04 0.72 34.07
N SER A 18 -49.12 1.29 33.53
CA SER A 18 -49.43 1.23 32.10
C SER A 18 -48.41 2.00 31.26
N ILE A 19 -48.00 3.20 31.71
CA ILE A 19 -46.96 3.98 31.03
C ILE A 19 -45.62 3.26 31.07
N THR A 20 -45.25 2.68 32.21
CA THR A 20 -44.01 1.92 32.35
C THR A 20 -43.99 0.71 31.41
N PHE A 21 -45.11 0.00 31.31
CA PHE A 21 -45.25 -1.16 30.42
C PHE A 21 -45.14 -0.77 28.93
N ILE A 22 -45.77 0.34 28.53
CA ILE A 22 -45.67 0.86 27.16
C ILE A 22 -44.22 1.27 26.83
N LEU A 23 -43.53 1.93 27.75
CA LEU A 23 -42.13 2.31 27.56
C LEU A 23 -41.21 1.09 27.44
N LEU A 24 -41.45 0.03 28.24
CA LEU A 24 -40.71 -1.23 28.12
C LEU A 24 -40.97 -1.94 26.80
N LEU A 25 -42.22 -1.92 26.30
CA LEU A 25 -42.57 -2.46 24.99
C LEU A 25 -41.90 -1.68 23.85
N CYS A 26 -41.92 -0.35 23.90
CA CYS A 26 -41.23 0.48 22.91
C CYS A 26 -39.71 0.24 22.93
N LEU A 27 -39.11 0.11 24.12
CA LEU A 27 -37.68 -0.17 24.25
C LEU A 27 -37.33 -1.57 23.72
N THR A 28 -38.12 -2.59 24.05
CA THR A 28 -37.91 -3.95 23.53
C THR A 28 -38.10 -4.01 22.02
N PHE A 29 -39.11 -3.32 21.45
CA PHE A 29 -39.29 -3.24 20.00
C PHE A 29 -38.13 -2.51 19.32
N SER A 30 -37.62 -1.43 19.93
CA SER A 30 -36.48 -0.68 19.39
C SER A 30 -35.17 -1.49 19.48
N ILE A 31 -34.99 -2.29 20.54
CA ILE A 31 -33.89 -3.25 20.65
C ILE A 31 -34.04 -4.37 19.63
N LEU A 32 -35.25 -4.90 19.42
CA LEU A 32 -35.52 -5.95 18.43
C LEU A 32 -35.27 -5.45 17.01
N GLU A 33 -35.74 -4.25 16.65
CA GLU A 33 -35.50 -3.62 15.35
C GLU A 33 -34.01 -3.36 15.13
N ARG A 34 -33.28 -2.91 16.16
CA ARG A 34 -31.81 -2.78 16.08
C ARG A 34 -31.11 -4.12 15.94
N TYR A 35 -31.56 -5.15 16.68
CA TYR A 35 -30.99 -6.49 16.61
C TYR A 35 -31.28 -7.15 15.26
N LYS A 36 -32.49 -6.94 14.71
CA LYS A 36 -32.91 -7.41 13.40
C LYS A 36 -32.19 -6.67 12.28
N SER A 37 -32.05 -5.35 12.37
CA SER A 37 -31.19 -4.57 11.46
C SER A 37 -29.73 -5.03 11.54
N TYR A 38 -29.20 -5.30 12.73
CA TYR A 38 -27.84 -5.82 12.91
C TYR A 38 -27.66 -7.23 12.35
N HIS A 39 -28.68 -8.10 12.38
CA HIS A 39 -28.60 -9.44 11.79
C HIS A 39 -28.94 -9.49 10.29
N GLU A 40 -29.88 -8.66 9.83
CA GLU A 40 -30.28 -8.57 8.42
C GLU A 40 -29.27 -7.74 7.59
N HIS A 41 -28.56 -6.79 8.20
CA HIS A 41 -27.55 -5.94 7.53
C HIS A 41 -26.12 -6.18 8.01
N GLY A 42 -25.93 -6.82 9.17
CA GLY A 42 -24.62 -7.20 9.73
C GLY A 42 -24.40 -8.71 9.82
N GLY A 43 -25.35 -9.53 9.35
CA GLY A 43 -25.00 -10.83 8.82
C GLY A 43 -23.99 -10.58 7.70
N ILE A 44 -22.83 -11.26 7.78
CA ILE A 44 -21.84 -11.31 6.71
C ILE A 44 -22.63 -11.35 5.41
N VAL A 45 -22.55 -10.28 4.63
CA VAL A 45 -23.03 -10.29 3.26
C VAL A 45 -22.28 -11.47 2.67
N SER A 46 -22.93 -12.63 2.57
CA SER A 46 -22.32 -13.76 1.92
C SER A 46 -21.99 -13.21 0.54
N SER A 47 -20.71 -13.23 0.21
CA SER A 47 -20.14 -12.77 -1.06
C SER A 47 -20.84 -13.38 -2.30
N ALA A 48 -21.76 -14.32 -2.08
CA ALA A 48 -22.61 -14.97 -3.07
C ALA A 48 -23.42 -14.04 -3.99
N ASN A 49 -23.75 -12.79 -3.62
CA ASN A 49 -24.57 -11.90 -4.46
C ASN A 49 -23.88 -10.61 -4.99
N MET A 50 -22.57 -10.44 -4.79
CA MET A 50 -21.77 -9.49 -5.59
C MET A 50 -21.11 -10.18 -6.80
N THR A 51 -21.63 -11.35 -7.18
CA THR A 51 -21.19 -12.05 -8.39
C THR A 51 -21.73 -11.35 -9.64
N ASP A 52 -20.79 -10.90 -10.46
CA ASP A 52 -20.87 -10.95 -11.91
C ASP A 52 -21.64 -9.84 -12.65
N VAL A 53 -21.44 -8.58 -12.27
CA VAL A 53 -21.30 -7.56 -13.33
C VAL A 53 -19.87 -7.66 -13.84
N ARG A 54 -19.62 -8.56 -14.81
CA ARG A 54 -18.43 -8.50 -15.67
C ARG A 54 -18.42 -7.14 -16.36
N MET A 55 -17.89 -6.14 -15.67
CA MET A 55 -17.58 -4.86 -16.28
C MET A 55 -16.62 -5.17 -17.42
N LYS A 56 -16.95 -4.70 -18.63
CA LYS A 56 -16.06 -4.85 -19.78
C LYS A 56 -14.67 -4.35 -19.38
N PRO A 57 -13.59 -5.03 -19.83
CA PRO A 57 -12.22 -4.61 -19.55
C PRO A 57 -12.11 -3.11 -19.83
N THR A 58 -11.65 -2.36 -18.83
CA THR A 58 -11.54 -0.91 -18.99
C THR A 58 -10.32 -0.57 -19.84
N LYS A 59 -10.28 0.63 -20.44
CA LYS A 59 -9.19 1.09 -21.32
C LYS A 59 -7.78 0.84 -20.76
N ALA A 60 -7.62 0.91 -19.44
CA ALA A 60 -6.36 0.67 -18.74
C ALA A 60 -5.77 -0.73 -18.98
N PHE A 61 -6.62 -1.72 -19.28
CA PHE A 61 -6.24 -3.13 -19.39
C PHE A 61 -6.40 -3.68 -20.82
N GLU A 62 -6.90 -2.87 -21.76
CA GLU A 62 -7.02 -3.27 -23.17
C GLU A 62 -5.64 -3.35 -23.86
N ARG A 63 -4.68 -2.54 -23.40
CA ARG A 63 -3.29 -2.51 -23.89
C ARG A 63 -2.35 -1.93 -22.84
N PRO A 64 -1.04 -2.19 -22.94
CA PRO A 64 -0.07 -1.48 -22.12
C PRO A 64 -0.16 0.04 -22.28
N LEU A 65 0.05 0.77 -21.18
CA LEU A 65 0.09 2.25 -21.21
C LEU A 65 1.26 2.74 -22.08
N THR A 66 1.10 3.84 -22.79
CA THR A 66 2.24 4.51 -23.42
C THR A 66 2.92 5.45 -22.43
N ASP A 67 4.17 5.85 -22.70
CA ASP A 67 4.90 6.76 -21.81
C ASP A 67 4.26 8.15 -21.76
N GLU A 68 3.50 8.54 -22.79
CA GLU A 68 2.74 9.79 -22.88
C GLU A 68 1.45 9.76 -22.04
N GLU A 69 0.91 8.58 -21.75
CA GLU A 69 -0.26 8.40 -20.89
C GLU A 69 0.11 8.50 -19.39
N LEU A 70 1.39 8.32 -19.08
CA LEU A 70 1.91 8.44 -17.72
C LEU A 70 2.14 9.91 -17.36
N LEU A 71 1.73 10.28 -16.14
CA LEU A 71 2.00 11.61 -15.58
C LEU A 71 3.52 11.86 -15.59
N PRO A 72 4.02 12.95 -16.22
CA PRO A 72 5.42 13.31 -16.13
C PRO A 72 5.80 13.51 -14.67
N VAL A 73 6.98 13.06 -14.25
CA VAL A 73 7.50 13.37 -12.91
C VAL A 73 7.89 14.85 -12.95
N PRO A 74 7.20 15.75 -12.23
CA PRO A 74 7.55 17.15 -12.21
C PRO A 74 8.98 17.34 -11.67
N PRO A 75 9.74 18.33 -12.17
CA PRO A 75 11.12 18.55 -11.73
C PRO A 75 11.27 18.72 -10.22
N TYR A 76 10.26 19.31 -9.55
CA TYR A 76 10.31 19.54 -8.10
C TYR A 76 10.15 18.23 -7.29
N TRP A 77 9.57 17.16 -7.85
CA TRP A 77 9.53 15.85 -7.18
C TRP A 77 10.92 15.21 -7.09
N VAL A 78 11.86 15.61 -7.95
CA VAL A 78 13.27 15.16 -7.85
C VAL A 78 13.94 15.68 -6.57
N ASN A 79 13.39 16.73 -5.96
CA ASN A 79 13.91 17.36 -4.75
C ASN A 79 13.17 16.93 -3.46
N ILE A 80 12.40 15.84 -3.51
CA ILE A 80 11.69 15.32 -2.32
C ILE A 80 12.67 14.86 -1.24
N THR A 81 13.82 14.35 -1.66
CA THR A 81 14.83 13.80 -0.76
C THR A 81 16.18 14.43 -1.02
N ALA A 82 17.04 14.47 0.02
CA ALA A 82 18.41 14.96 -0.10
C ALA A 82 19.22 14.16 -1.13
N ALA A 83 18.88 12.88 -1.34
CA ALA A 83 19.51 12.02 -2.35
C ALA A 83 18.71 11.95 -3.67
N GLY A 84 17.67 12.76 -3.84
CA GLY A 84 16.65 12.60 -4.89
C GLY A 84 17.22 12.53 -6.30
N SER A 85 18.17 13.40 -6.62
CA SER A 85 18.89 13.36 -7.90
C SER A 85 19.76 12.11 -8.06
N LYS A 86 20.31 11.57 -6.98
CA LYS A 86 21.20 10.40 -7.02
C LYS A 86 20.42 9.12 -7.28
N TRP A 87 19.30 8.91 -6.57
CA TRP A 87 18.56 7.65 -6.69
C TRP A 87 17.67 7.58 -7.95
N LEU A 88 17.08 8.70 -8.35
CA LEU A 88 16.34 8.80 -9.61
C LEU A 88 17.26 8.74 -10.84
N ASN A 89 18.49 9.29 -10.77
CA ASN A 89 19.46 9.23 -11.87
C ASN A 89 20.38 8.00 -11.88
N PHE A 90 20.21 7.00 -11.00
CA PHE A 90 21.01 5.76 -11.08
C PHE A 90 20.85 5.10 -12.46
N LYS A 91 21.83 5.32 -13.35
CA LYS A 91 22.08 4.51 -14.57
C LYS A 91 22.69 3.15 -14.24
N GLN A 92 23.06 2.92 -12.99
CA GLN A 92 23.68 1.69 -12.50
C GLN A 92 23.29 1.52 -11.04
N VAL A 93 22.27 0.71 -10.75
CA VAL A 93 22.32 -0.10 -9.53
C VAL A 93 23.41 -1.13 -9.80
N ARG A 94 24.68 -0.75 -9.58
CA ARG A 94 25.71 -1.75 -9.32
C ARG A 94 25.50 -2.13 -7.88
N PHE A 95 24.93 -3.31 -7.66
CA PHE A 95 25.12 -4.01 -6.39
C PHE A 95 26.61 -3.97 -6.05
N ILE A 96 26.92 -3.83 -4.76
CA ILE A 96 28.28 -3.82 -4.24
C ILE A 96 28.93 -5.19 -4.54
N GLU A 97 29.45 -5.34 -5.76
CA GLU A 97 30.49 -6.31 -6.07
C GLU A 97 31.81 -5.69 -5.61
N LYS A 98 32.18 -6.00 -4.36
CA LYS A 98 33.54 -6.40 -3.94
C LYS A 98 33.74 -6.17 -2.45
N LEU A 99 33.77 -7.27 -1.70
CA LEU A 99 34.87 -7.57 -0.79
C LEU A 99 35.19 -9.06 -0.94
N ASP A 100 35.92 -9.38 -2.01
CA ASP A 100 36.67 -10.63 -2.08
C ASP A 100 38.08 -10.33 -1.54
N TYR A 101 38.42 -11.00 -0.43
CA TYR A 101 39.73 -11.00 0.17
C TYR A 101 40.59 -11.99 -0.62
N SER A 102 41.36 -11.53 -1.61
CA SER A 102 42.61 -12.22 -1.97
C SER A 102 43.58 -11.29 -2.68
N SER A 103 44.79 -11.30 -2.14
CA SER A 103 46.00 -10.73 -2.68
C SER A 103 46.38 -11.37 -4.01
N GLU A 104 46.56 -10.58 -5.07
CA GLU A 104 47.69 -10.77 -5.98
C GLU A 104 47.94 -9.53 -6.86
N LYS A 105 49.20 -9.11 -6.87
CA LYS A 105 49.71 -7.98 -7.64
C LYS A 105 49.76 -8.36 -9.13
N VAL A 106 48.99 -7.68 -9.97
CA VAL A 106 49.28 -7.62 -11.41
C VAL A 106 49.48 -6.17 -11.81
N LYS A 107 50.73 -5.84 -12.16
CA LYS A 107 51.15 -4.55 -12.74
C LYS A 107 50.62 -4.46 -14.18
N PHE A 108 49.89 -3.39 -14.50
CA PHE A 108 49.67 -2.98 -15.88
C PHE A 108 50.32 -1.63 -16.17
N LYS A 109 51.14 -1.61 -17.23
CA LYS A 109 51.82 -0.45 -17.82
C LYS A 109 50.79 0.52 -18.40
N ARG A 110 50.92 1.82 -18.08
CA ARG A 110 50.27 2.93 -18.78
C ARG A 110 50.95 3.16 -20.13
N PHE A 111 50.16 3.29 -21.18
CA PHE A 111 50.54 3.95 -22.43
C PHE A 111 49.93 5.36 -22.42
N ASN A 112 50.78 6.37 -22.68
CA ASN A 112 50.39 7.76 -22.87
C ASN A 112 49.83 7.96 -24.28
N GLY A 113 48.84 8.85 -24.41
CA GLY A 113 48.33 9.36 -25.68
C GLY A 113 47.69 10.73 -25.45
N GLU A 114 48.41 11.77 -25.85
CA GLU A 114 48.07 13.19 -25.70
C GLU A 114 47.05 13.69 -26.74
N THR A 115 46.21 14.63 -26.27
CA THR A 115 45.71 15.88 -26.87
C THR A 115 45.13 15.96 -28.30
N SER A 116 44.01 16.69 -28.43
CA SER A 116 44.02 17.99 -29.16
C SER A 116 42.75 18.82 -28.93
N ASN A 117 42.97 20.13 -28.95
CA ASN A 117 42.06 21.25 -28.70
C ASN A 117 41.11 21.54 -29.87
N ARG A 118 39.97 22.20 -29.60
CA ARG A 118 39.43 23.23 -30.51
C ARG A 118 38.68 24.34 -29.76
N LYS A 119 39.00 25.58 -30.15
CA LYS A 119 38.56 26.88 -29.64
C LYS A 119 37.30 27.39 -30.36
N ASN A 120 36.52 28.17 -29.59
CA ASN A 120 35.75 29.40 -29.86
C ASN A 120 35.17 29.70 -31.25
N LEU A 121 33.91 30.18 -31.25
CA LEU A 121 33.50 31.36 -32.00
C LEU A 121 32.32 32.09 -31.32
N ASP A 122 32.34 33.41 -31.49
CA ASP A 122 31.72 34.47 -30.70
C ASP A 122 30.34 34.99 -31.19
N ASN A 123 29.67 35.70 -30.27
CA ASN A 123 28.91 36.96 -30.40
C ASN A 123 27.65 37.07 -31.28
N SER A 124 26.54 37.56 -30.68
CA SER A 124 26.19 39.00 -30.71
C SER A 124 24.87 39.35 -29.99
N ASN A 125 24.83 40.58 -29.46
CA ASN A 125 23.79 41.24 -28.67
C ASN A 125 22.63 41.80 -29.52
N ASN A 126 21.43 42.01 -28.94
CA ASN A 126 20.83 43.36 -28.82
C ASN A 126 19.54 43.46 -27.99
N LEU A 127 19.33 44.71 -27.54
CA LEU A 127 18.44 45.24 -26.49
C LEU A 127 16.94 45.46 -26.85
N GLN A 128 16.17 45.62 -25.75
CA GLN A 128 15.14 46.64 -25.43
C GLN A 128 13.61 46.38 -25.60
N ASN A 129 12.93 46.47 -24.44
CA ASN A 129 11.69 47.18 -24.07
C ASN A 129 10.43 47.12 -24.97
N ASN A 130 9.32 46.60 -24.43
CA ASN A 130 8.21 47.42 -23.89
C ASN A 130 7.01 46.61 -23.36
N GLN A 131 6.30 47.26 -22.43
CA GLN A 131 5.11 46.87 -21.68
C GLN A 131 3.79 46.79 -22.50
N LYS A 132 2.84 46.01 -21.94
CA LYS A 132 1.36 46.03 -22.06
C LYS A 132 0.71 45.46 -23.34
N HIS A 133 0.14 44.25 -23.22
CA HIS A 133 -1.32 44.00 -23.22
C HIS A 133 -1.60 42.49 -23.09
N PHE A 134 -2.36 42.11 -22.06
CA PHE A 134 -2.94 40.77 -21.95
C PHE A 134 -4.02 40.61 -23.03
N ASN A 135 -3.77 39.74 -23.99
CA ASN A 135 -4.81 39.17 -24.86
C ASN A 135 -4.48 37.70 -25.14
N ASN A 136 -5.44 36.84 -24.81
CA ASN A 136 -5.42 35.39 -25.01
C ASN A 136 -5.10 35.03 -26.48
N LYS A 137 -3.88 34.54 -26.73
CA LYS A 137 -3.56 33.70 -27.89
C LYS A 137 -2.67 32.56 -27.41
N GLN A 138 -3.23 31.34 -27.40
CA GLN A 138 -2.45 30.12 -27.24
C GLN A 138 -1.37 30.05 -28.33
N PRO A 139 -0.12 29.71 -28.00
CA PRO A 139 0.91 29.51 -29.01
C PRO A 139 0.61 28.22 -29.79
N LYS A 140 0.48 28.34 -31.12
CA LYS A 140 0.56 27.19 -32.03
C LYS A 140 2.01 26.70 -32.01
N ILE A 141 2.28 25.68 -31.20
CA ILE A 141 3.51 24.90 -31.27
C ILE A 141 3.44 24.06 -32.54
N GLY A 142 4.29 24.38 -33.52
CA GLY A 142 4.45 23.57 -34.72
C GLY A 142 5.05 22.21 -34.38
N PHE A 143 4.24 21.16 -34.49
CA PHE A 143 4.73 19.79 -34.44
C PHE A 143 5.42 19.44 -35.76
N LEU A 144 6.73 19.25 -35.71
CA LEU A 144 7.49 18.58 -36.76
C LEU A 144 7.08 17.10 -36.78
N ASN A 145 6.33 16.72 -37.82
CA ASN A 145 6.01 15.32 -38.12
C ASN A 145 7.26 14.60 -38.64
N GLY A 146 8.08 14.10 -37.72
CA GLY A 146 9.14 13.13 -37.98
C GLY A 146 8.74 11.74 -37.53
N LYS A 147 8.00 10.99 -38.36
CA LYS A 147 7.77 9.56 -38.15
C LYS A 147 9.03 8.77 -38.51
N THR A 148 10.00 8.74 -37.59
CA THR A 148 11.02 7.67 -37.56
C THR A 148 10.74 6.82 -36.33
N ALA A 149 10.06 5.70 -36.54
CA ALA A 149 9.91 4.66 -35.54
C ALA A 149 11.30 4.07 -35.22
N LEU A 150 12.01 4.68 -34.27
CA LEU A 150 13.19 4.08 -33.67
C LEU A 150 12.72 2.80 -32.95
N LYS A 151 13.00 1.64 -33.55
CA LYS A 151 13.03 0.36 -32.82
C LYS A 151 14.18 0.44 -31.81
N SER A 152 13.95 1.11 -30.68
CA SER A 152 14.90 1.10 -29.57
C SER A 152 14.93 -0.33 -29.04
N LYS A 153 16.08 -1.01 -29.21
CA LYS A 153 16.34 -2.27 -28.51
C LYS A 153 16.28 -1.95 -27.02
N LYS A 154 15.20 -2.34 -26.35
CA LYS A 154 15.06 -2.33 -24.88
C LYS A 154 16.14 -3.25 -24.30
N LYS A 155 17.34 -2.72 -24.07
CA LYS A 155 18.30 -3.36 -23.16
C LYS A 155 17.67 -3.28 -21.77
N SER A 156 17.28 -4.43 -21.21
CA SER A 156 17.03 -4.58 -19.78
C SER A 156 18.35 -4.29 -19.06
N VAL A 157 18.51 -3.11 -18.45
CA VAL A 157 19.78 -2.65 -17.86
C VAL A 157 19.86 -2.92 -16.34
N HIS A 158 18.84 -3.52 -15.73
CA HIS A 158 18.83 -3.75 -14.30
C HIS A 158 18.51 -5.23 -14.00
N ASN A 159 19.56 -5.99 -13.71
CA ASN A 159 19.41 -7.30 -13.09
C ASN A 159 19.15 -7.07 -11.60
N PHE A 160 17.90 -7.29 -11.19
CA PHE A 160 17.62 -7.60 -9.80
C PHE A 160 18.15 -9.02 -9.58
N ASP A 161 19.24 -9.15 -8.83
CA ASP A 161 19.91 -10.43 -8.65
C ASP A 161 18.96 -11.44 -8.01
N TYR A 162 19.05 -12.69 -8.48
CA TYR A 162 18.26 -13.77 -7.93
C TYR A 162 18.64 -14.01 -6.46
N PHE A 163 17.65 -13.99 -5.59
CA PHE A 163 17.81 -14.24 -4.17
C PHE A 163 17.82 -15.76 -3.88
N ASP A 164 18.80 -16.21 -3.09
CA ASP A 164 18.89 -17.60 -2.62
C ASP A 164 18.16 -17.79 -1.28
N ILE A 165 16.96 -18.39 -1.35
CA ILE A 165 16.10 -18.65 -0.18
C ILE A 165 16.77 -19.43 0.95
N ARG A 166 17.80 -20.23 0.65
CA ARG A 166 18.53 -21.04 1.64
C ARG A 166 19.34 -20.20 2.62
N LYS A 167 19.58 -18.92 2.31
CA LYS A 167 20.30 -17.98 3.18
C LYS A 167 19.38 -17.29 4.19
N CYS A 168 18.07 -17.32 3.99
CA CYS A 168 17.12 -16.62 4.83
C CYS A 168 16.76 -17.46 6.07
N PRO A 169 16.88 -16.93 7.30
CA PRO A 169 16.39 -17.61 8.49
C PRO A 169 14.86 -17.65 8.49
N LEU A 170 14.24 -18.73 8.02
CA LEU A 170 12.78 -18.83 7.90
C LEU A 170 12.06 -18.88 9.27
N CYS A 171 10.75 -18.62 9.27
CA CYS A 171 9.88 -18.82 10.43
C CYS A 171 9.66 -20.33 10.68
N LEU A 172 9.34 -20.70 11.91
CA LEU A 172 9.21 -22.10 12.32
C LEU A 172 7.80 -22.62 12.00
N HIS A 173 7.65 -23.41 10.94
CA HIS A 173 6.53 -24.35 10.82
C HIS A 173 7.00 -25.70 11.35
N LYS A 174 6.85 -25.94 12.65
CA LYS A 174 7.15 -27.24 13.24
C LYS A 174 6.09 -28.25 12.80
N ASN A 175 6.39 -29.06 11.79
CA ASN A 175 6.01 -30.46 11.88
C ASN A 175 6.89 -31.08 12.98
N GLY A 176 6.40 -32.04 13.76
CA GLY A 176 7.04 -32.61 14.96
C GLY A 176 8.48 -33.14 14.81
N ASP A 177 9.03 -33.05 13.60
CA ASP A 177 10.24 -33.63 13.07
C ASP A 177 11.37 -32.58 12.91
N ASN A 178 11.16 -31.32 13.31
CA ASN A 178 12.08 -30.18 13.14
C ASN A 178 12.47 -29.88 11.66
N THR A 179 11.80 -30.48 10.68
CA THR A 179 12.03 -30.14 9.27
C THR A 179 11.24 -28.90 8.89
N PHE A 180 11.92 -27.87 8.39
CA PHE A 180 11.28 -26.70 7.78
C PHE A 180 10.56 -27.13 6.51
N VAL A 181 9.23 -27.16 6.55
CA VAL A 181 8.42 -27.30 5.35
C VAL A 181 7.96 -25.90 4.97
N SER A 182 8.65 -25.28 4.00
CA SER A 182 8.03 -24.17 3.25
C SER A 182 6.68 -24.67 2.80
N SER A 183 5.57 -23.98 3.10
CA SER A 183 4.22 -24.52 2.84
C SER A 183 4.06 -24.78 1.33
N PRO A 184 4.35 -25.98 0.80
CA PRO A 184 4.65 -26.16 -0.61
C PRO A 184 3.38 -26.39 -1.44
N ASN A 185 2.22 -26.29 -0.78
CA ASN A 185 0.96 -26.80 -1.27
C ASN A 185 -0.11 -25.71 -1.32
N ASP A 186 0.26 -24.44 -1.47
CA ASP A 186 -0.73 -23.50 -2.01
C ASP A 186 -0.75 -23.66 -3.54
N PRO A 187 -1.75 -24.34 -4.12
CA PRO A 187 -1.83 -24.54 -5.56
C PRO A 187 -2.04 -23.22 -6.32
N GLN A 188 -2.38 -22.12 -5.64
CA GLN A 188 -2.58 -20.82 -6.25
C GLN A 188 -1.29 -19.99 -6.34
N SER A 189 -0.26 -20.30 -5.54
CA SER A 189 1.02 -19.59 -5.51
C SER A 189 1.71 -19.60 -6.87
N ASN A 190 2.03 -18.41 -7.38
CA ASN A 190 2.72 -18.26 -8.65
C ASN A 190 3.71 -17.08 -8.69
N SER A 191 4.24 -16.63 -7.54
CA SER A 191 5.23 -15.55 -7.54
C SER A 191 6.47 -15.88 -8.37
N THR A 192 7.04 -14.83 -8.95
CA THR A 192 8.23 -14.82 -9.78
C THR A 192 9.12 -13.64 -9.39
N PRO A 193 10.39 -13.60 -9.80
CA PRO A 193 11.23 -12.42 -9.60
C PRO A 193 10.71 -11.14 -10.27
N ARG A 194 9.77 -11.24 -11.23
CA ARG A 194 9.11 -10.11 -11.88
C ARG A 194 7.92 -9.57 -11.09
N ASP A 195 7.63 -10.15 -9.94
CA ASP A 195 6.64 -9.62 -9.02
C ASP A 195 7.31 -8.74 -7.98
N LEU A 196 6.72 -7.58 -7.71
CA LEU A 196 7.29 -6.55 -6.85
C LEU A 196 6.42 -6.36 -5.61
N ILE A 197 7.06 -6.39 -4.45
CA ILE A 197 6.53 -5.78 -3.23
C ILE A 197 7.32 -4.51 -3.00
N LEU A 198 6.65 -3.36 -3.02
CA LEU A 198 7.23 -2.05 -2.81
C LEU A 198 6.66 -1.41 -1.55
N THR A 199 7.55 -1.05 -0.64
CA THR A 199 7.18 -0.46 0.65
C THR A 199 8.17 0.63 1.05
N MET A 200 7.85 1.37 2.10
CA MET A 200 8.69 2.43 2.64
C MET A 200 8.72 2.32 4.15
N MET A 201 9.92 2.44 4.72
CA MET A 201 10.16 2.45 6.15
C MET A 201 11.03 3.65 6.49
N THR A 202 10.69 4.36 7.57
CA THR A 202 11.49 5.49 8.05
C THR A 202 11.68 5.40 9.54
N LEU A 203 12.74 6.02 10.05
CA LEU A 203 13.04 6.17 11.49
C LEU A 203 13.40 4.88 12.25
N MET A 204 12.80 3.72 11.96
CA MET A 204 13.04 2.46 12.68
C MET A 204 12.67 1.20 11.87
N SER A 205 13.31 0.06 12.18
CA SER A 205 13.16 -1.27 11.54
C SER A 205 11.98 -2.11 12.04
N MET A 206 10.92 -1.50 12.56
CA MET A 206 9.81 -2.23 13.18
C MET A 206 9.23 -3.32 12.27
N ASN A 207 9.19 -4.55 12.77
CA ASN A 207 8.69 -5.75 12.09
C ASN A 207 9.44 -6.12 10.79
N ALA A 208 10.55 -5.45 10.41
CA ALA A 208 11.18 -5.66 9.10
C ALA A 208 11.72 -7.09 8.91
N ILE A 209 12.36 -7.65 9.94
CA ILE A 209 12.83 -9.04 9.94
C ILE A 209 11.64 -10.01 9.93
N THR A 210 10.67 -9.86 10.84
CA THR A 210 9.48 -10.71 10.90
C THR A 210 8.70 -10.70 9.58
N TYR A 211 8.54 -9.52 8.97
CA TYR A 211 7.89 -9.32 7.69
C TYR A 211 8.54 -10.15 6.58
N ILE A 212 9.86 -10.00 6.38
CA ILE A 212 10.54 -10.72 5.29
C ILE A 212 10.63 -12.22 5.55
N ARG A 213 10.81 -12.62 6.81
CA ARG A 213 10.85 -14.05 7.19
C ARG A 213 9.51 -14.73 6.96
N THR A 214 8.40 -14.11 7.37
CA THR A 214 7.07 -14.67 7.12
C THR A 214 6.82 -14.78 5.63
N LEU A 215 7.15 -13.76 4.83
CA LEU A 215 7.06 -13.82 3.35
C LEU A 215 7.87 -14.98 2.76
N ARG A 216 9.16 -15.11 3.11
CA ARG A 216 10.00 -16.16 2.53
C ARG A 216 9.62 -17.56 3.00
N SER A 217 9.02 -17.70 4.18
CA SER A 217 8.53 -18.99 4.67
C SER A 217 7.40 -19.56 3.83
N THR A 218 6.71 -18.73 3.05
CA THR A 218 5.66 -19.16 2.12
C THR A 218 6.22 -19.65 0.77
N GLY A 219 7.52 -19.54 0.56
CA GLY A 219 8.16 -19.86 -0.73
C GLY A 219 8.05 -18.73 -1.77
N CYS A 220 7.54 -17.56 -1.38
CA CYS A 220 7.39 -16.42 -2.28
C CYS A 220 8.73 -15.99 -2.90
N LYS A 221 8.73 -15.78 -4.22
CA LYS A 221 9.88 -15.43 -5.07
C LYS A 221 9.88 -13.96 -5.51
N ALA A 222 8.91 -13.17 -5.06
CA ALA A 222 8.80 -11.77 -5.42
C ALA A 222 10.03 -10.96 -4.99
N THR A 223 10.37 -9.96 -5.79
CA THR A 223 11.37 -8.94 -5.46
C THR A 223 10.78 -8.00 -4.39
N VAL A 224 11.51 -7.78 -3.30
CA VAL A 224 11.06 -6.88 -2.22
C VAL A 224 11.96 -5.66 -2.21
N VAL A 225 11.39 -4.49 -2.44
CA VAL A 225 12.09 -3.20 -2.41
C VAL A 225 11.54 -2.36 -1.26
N VAL A 226 12.46 -1.86 -0.44
CA VAL A 226 12.15 -0.99 0.70
C VAL A 226 12.85 0.34 0.50
N LEU A 227 12.07 1.41 0.40
CA LEU A 227 12.61 2.76 0.44
C LEU A 227 12.86 3.14 1.90
N VAL A 228 14.08 3.53 2.25
CA VAL A 228 14.49 3.84 3.62
C VAL A 228 15.13 5.21 3.74
N ASP A 229 14.90 5.93 4.84
CA ASP A 229 15.59 7.19 5.10
C ASP A 229 16.96 6.97 5.77
N ASP A 230 17.75 8.04 5.87
CA ASP A 230 19.07 7.99 6.51
C ASP A 230 18.98 7.51 7.97
N ILE A 231 17.92 7.91 8.68
CA ILE A 231 17.73 7.56 10.09
C ILE A 231 17.48 6.05 10.26
N PHE A 232 16.65 5.45 9.40
CA PHE A 232 16.45 4.00 9.39
C PHE A 232 17.78 3.30 9.13
N HIS A 233 18.51 3.72 8.08
CA HIS A 233 19.75 3.10 7.67
C HIS A 233 20.84 3.19 8.75
N GLU A 234 20.95 4.33 9.45
CA GLU A 234 21.93 4.54 10.53
C GLU A 234 21.63 3.71 11.78
N LYS A 235 20.37 3.32 12.00
CA LYS A 235 19.96 2.53 13.17
C LYS A 235 20.01 1.02 12.95
N LEU A 236 20.09 0.56 11.71
CA LEU A 236 20.23 -0.86 11.43
C LEU A 236 21.50 -1.42 12.07
N THR A 237 21.35 -2.52 12.80
CA THR A 237 22.50 -3.33 13.18
C THR A 237 23.01 -4.10 11.95
N GLU A 238 24.31 -4.42 11.95
CA GLU A 238 24.92 -5.30 10.94
C GLU A 238 24.17 -6.64 10.83
N TYR A 239 23.68 -7.16 11.95
CA TYR A 239 22.87 -8.36 11.99
C TYR A 239 21.53 -8.20 11.26
N GLU A 240 20.77 -7.14 11.55
CA GLU A 240 19.49 -6.90 10.88
C GLU A 240 19.67 -6.69 9.38
N GLU A 241 20.70 -5.93 8.97
CA GLU A 241 21.04 -5.73 7.57
C GLU A 241 21.39 -7.04 6.87
N ASP A 242 22.23 -7.88 7.49
CA ASP A 242 22.61 -9.18 6.94
C ASP A 242 21.40 -10.10 6.78
N VAL A 243 20.53 -10.19 7.80
CA VAL A 243 19.30 -11.00 7.72
C VAL A 243 18.39 -10.52 6.59
N MET A 244 18.12 -9.22 6.51
CA MET A 244 17.24 -8.66 5.47
C MET A 244 17.82 -8.91 4.06
N LYS A 245 19.12 -8.68 3.87
CA LYS A 245 19.81 -8.92 2.61
C LYS A 245 19.82 -10.41 2.25
N ASN A 246 20.10 -11.28 3.22
CA ASN A 246 20.05 -12.73 3.08
C ASN A 246 18.64 -13.28 2.93
N CYS A 247 17.60 -12.45 3.07
CA CYS A 247 16.21 -12.78 2.71
C CYS A 247 15.75 -12.10 1.40
N GLY A 248 16.68 -11.50 0.64
CA GLY A 248 16.40 -10.91 -0.67
C GLY A 248 15.67 -9.58 -0.60
N MET A 249 15.78 -8.86 0.51
CA MET A 249 15.28 -7.50 0.62
C MET A 249 16.28 -6.52 0.00
N ILE A 250 15.78 -5.65 -0.88
CA ILE A 250 16.57 -4.59 -1.51
C ILE A 250 16.21 -3.28 -0.82
N MET A 251 17.14 -2.77 -0.02
CA MET A 251 16.99 -1.47 0.63
C MET A 251 17.56 -0.36 -0.26
N ILE A 252 16.77 0.67 -0.50
CA ILE A 252 17.18 1.87 -1.23
C ILE A 252 17.14 3.03 -0.24
N ASN A 253 18.32 3.48 0.20
CA ASN A 253 18.39 4.71 0.99
C ASN A 253 18.02 5.91 0.10
N ILE A 254 16.84 6.47 0.35
CA ILE A 254 16.32 7.64 -0.35
C ILE A 254 16.88 8.94 0.23
N GLY A 255 17.61 8.88 1.34
CA GLY A 255 18.09 10.04 2.09
C GLY A 255 16.99 10.66 2.96
N LYS A 256 17.35 11.69 3.71
CA LYS A 256 16.38 12.49 4.47
C LYS A 256 15.33 13.13 3.55
N LEU A 257 14.05 13.02 3.93
CA LEU A 257 12.95 13.77 3.34
C LEU A 257 13.13 15.27 3.64
N LEU A 258 12.97 16.11 2.63
CA LEU A 258 13.07 17.57 2.79
C LEU A 258 11.68 18.18 3.06
N PRO A 259 11.57 19.30 3.76
CA PRO A 259 10.30 20.01 3.88
C PRO A 259 9.72 20.42 2.50
N PRO A 260 8.38 20.38 2.31
CA PRO A 260 7.36 19.98 3.29
C PRO A 260 7.13 18.45 3.41
N TYR A 261 7.80 17.64 2.61
CA TYR A 261 7.57 16.19 2.48
C TYR A 261 7.78 15.41 3.78
N ASP A 262 8.73 15.84 4.61
CA ASP A 262 9.03 15.21 5.91
C ASP A 262 7.85 15.23 6.91
N LYS A 263 6.93 16.20 6.78
CA LYS A 263 5.73 16.31 7.63
C LYS A 263 4.55 15.49 7.13
N HIS A 264 4.60 15.03 5.88
CA HIS A 264 3.50 14.39 5.16
C HIS A 264 4.02 13.09 4.56
N ILE A 265 4.55 12.22 5.42
CA ILE A 265 5.27 11.02 5.00
C ILE A 265 4.34 10.01 4.29
N TYR A 266 3.09 9.90 4.75
CA TYR A 266 2.08 9.01 4.17
C TYR A 266 1.75 9.42 2.72
N GLU A 267 1.84 10.70 2.38
CA GLU A 267 1.59 11.20 1.04
C GLU A 267 2.87 11.22 0.20
N SER A 268 4.00 11.53 0.83
CA SER A 268 5.31 11.62 0.17
C SER A 268 5.73 10.28 -0.41
N ARG A 269 5.43 9.18 0.28
CA ARG A 269 5.73 7.82 -0.19
C ARG A 269 5.11 7.53 -1.56
N HIS A 270 3.90 8.03 -1.84
CA HIS A 270 3.22 7.79 -3.12
C HIS A 270 3.94 8.43 -4.29
N VAL A 271 4.54 9.60 -4.09
CA VAL A 271 5.36 10.25 -5.11
C VAL A 271 6.64 9.45 -5.38
N LEU A 272 7.30 8.98 -4.31
CA LEU A 272 8.49 8.14 -4.41
C LEU A 272 8.20 6.80 -5.08
N PHE A 273 7.10 6.17 -4.71
CA PHE A 273 6.61 4.92 -5.31
C PHE A 273 6.34 5.11 -6.79
N TYR A 274 5.60 6.14 -7.18
CA TYR A 274 5.33 6.42 -8.58
C TYR A 274 6.62 6.63 -9.39
N ALA A 275 7.56 7.41 -8.85
CA ALA A 275 8.84 7.65 -9.52
C ALA A 275 9.66 6.35 -9.69
N PHE A 276 9.68 5.48 -8.68
CA PHE A 276 10.30 4.16 -8.75
C PHE A 276 9.63 3.29 -9.82
N LEU A 277 8.31 3.14 -9.76
CA LEU A 277 7.54 2.28 -10.65
C LEU A 277 7.66 2.72 -12.11
N ARG A 278 7.64 4.03 -12.39
CA ARG A 278 7.88 4.53 -13.75
C ARG A 278 9.25 4.14 -14.27
N LYS A 279 10.29 4.28 -13.43
CA LYS A 279 11.67 3.96 -13.81
C LYS A 279 11.86 2.48 -14.09
N TYR A 280 11.25 1.60 -13.28
CA TYR A 280 11.41 0.15 -13.36
C TYR A 280 10.19 -0.57 -13.95
N ARG A 281 9.32 0.15 -14.66
CA ARG A 281 8.06 -0.37 -15.21
C ARG A 281 8.22 -1.68 -15.96
N TYR A 282 9.25 -1.81 -16.79
CA TYR A 282 9.46 -2.99 -17.62
C TYR A 282 10.15 -4.16 -16.90
N SER A 283 10.62 -3.94 -15.67
CA SER A 283 11.25 -4.96 -14.84
C SER A 283 10.25 -5.84 -14.11
N PHE A 284 9.01 -5.38 -13.93
CA PHE A 284 8.01 -6.06 -13.13
C PHE A 284 6.65 -6.13 -13.83
N ASP A 285 5.88 -7.15 -13.51
CA ASP A 285 4.55 -7.40 -14.10
C ASP A 285 3.44 -7.07 -13.11
N ARG A 286 3.64 -7.40 -11.83
CA ARG A 286 2.67 -7.23 -10.74
C ARG A 286 3.32 -6.51 -9.57
N VAL A 287 2.56 -5.63 -8.93
CA VAL A 287 3.06 -4.77 -7.86
C VAL A 287 2.10 -4.79 -6.67
N MET A 288 2.63 -5.03 -5.49
CA MET A 288 1.96 -4.84 -4.22
C MET A 288 2.58 -3.66 -3.47
N MET A 289 1.72 -2.74 -3.05
CA MET A 289 2.03 -1.59 -2.21
C MET A 289 1.53 -1.89 -0.81
N ILE A 290 2.42 -2.02 0.16
CA ILE A 290 2.04 -2.50 1.48
C ILE A 290 2.85 -1.90 2.63
N ASP A 291 2.21 -1.67 3.78
CA ASP A 291 2.87 -1.25 5.00
C ASP A 291 3.62 -2.45 5.63
N MET A 292 4.93 -2.30 5.79
CA MET A 292 5.77 -3.38 6.32
C MET A 292 5.59 -3.58 7.83
N ALA A 293 5.36 -2.51 8.59
CA ALA A 293 5.42 -2.52 10.05
C ALA A 293 4.34 -3.41 10.72
N ASP A 294 3.19 -3.59 10.07
CA ASP A 294 2.08 -4.38 10.58
C ASP A 294 1.49 -5.34 9.54
N THR A 295 2.35 -5.94 8.72
CA THR A 295 1.97 -7.02 7.80
C THR A 295 2.66 -8.34 8.15
N VAL A 296 1.92 -9.44 7.97
CA VAL A 296 2.45 -10.82 7.97
C VAL A 296 1.88 -11.64 6.82
N PHE A 297 2.64 -12.66 6.41
CA PHE A 297 2.27 -13.59 5.34
C PHE A 297 2.07 -15.00 5.90
N GLN A 298 0.97 -15.63 5.48
CA GLN A 298 0.67 -17.03 5.76
C GLN A 298 0.88 -17.92 4.53
N LEU A 299 0.73 -17.33 3.33
CA LEU A 299 0.91 -17.95 2.03
C LEU A 299 1.57 -16.96 1.05
N ASP A 300 1.95 -17.43 -0.13
CA ASP A 300 2.47 -16.56 -1.18
C ASP A 300 1.38 -15.57 -1.62
N PRO A 301 1.57 -14.26 -1.45
CA PRO A 301 0.52 -13.29 -1.75
C PRO A 301 0.25 -13.13 -3.26
N PHE A 302 1.09 -13.70 -4.12
CA PHE A 302 0.88 -13.67 -5.57
C PHE A 302 0.22 -14.95 -6.04
N THR A 303 -1.01 -14.81 -6.53
CA THR A 303 -1.83 -15.91 -7.04
C THR A 303 -2.11 -15.77 -8.53
N THR A 304 -2.72 -16.79 -9.14
CA THR A 304 -3.18 -16.73 -10.54
C THR A 304 -4.23 -15.66 -10.82
N ASP A 305 -5.00 -15.26 -9.80
CA ASP A 305 -6.04 -14.22 -9.92
C ASP A 305 -5.45 -12.80 -9.86
N PHE A 306 -4.21 -12.69 -9.42
CA PHE A 306 -3.42 -11.48 -9.55
C PHE A 306 -2.76 -11.48 -10.94
N ASP A 307 -3.42 -10.86 -11.92
CA ASP A 307 -3.02 -10.83 -13.33
C ASP A 307 -2.83 -9.40 -13.89
N SER A 308 -2.69 -9.28 -15.22
CA SER A 308 -2.47 -8.01 -15.92
C SER A 308 -3.64 -7.02 -15.82
N THR A 309 -4.82 -7.48 -15.42
CA THR A 309 -6.07 -6.73 -15.35
C THR A 309 -6.48 -6.37 -13.91
N THR A 310 -5.69 -6.79 -12.94
CA THR A 310 -5.97 -6.60 -11.52
C THR A 310 -5.60 -5.19 -11.05
N MET A 311 -6.51 -4.56 -10.31
CA MET A 311 -6.24 -3.43 -9.41
C MET A 311 -7.19 -3.56 -8.22
N VAL A 312 -6.65 -3.68 -7.01
CA VAL A 312 -7.40 -4.07 -5.82
C VAL A 312 -6.96 -3.26 -4.61
N PHE A 313 -7.94 -2.76 -3.85
CA PHE A 313 -7.73 -2.28 -2.49
C PHE A 313 -8.20 -3.32 -1.47
N THR A 314 -7.53 -3.36 -0.33
CA THR A 314 -8.10 -3.99 0.87
C THR A 314 -9.08 -3.04 1.57
N THR A 315 -10.01 -3.58 2.36
CA THR A 315 -10.95 -2.79 3.17
C THR A 315 -10.60 -2.85 4.66
N GLU A 316 -10.96 -1.82 5.42
CA GLU A 316 -11.05 -1.89 6.89
C GLU A 316 -12.52 -2.24 7.18
N GLY A 317 -12.79 -3.36 7.88
CA GLY A 317 -14.10 -4.05 7.97
C GLY A 317 -15.30 -3.32 8.58
N TYR A 318 -15.39 -2.01 8.43
CA TYR A 318 -16.48 -1.15 8.87
C TYR A 318 -16.81 -0.08 7.81
N PHE A 319 -18.05 0.38 7.85
CA PHE A 319 -18.52 1.51 7.06
C PHE A 319 -18.16 2.84 7.72
N ASN A 320 -18.09 3.94 6.96
CA ASN A 320 -17.69 5.25 7.51
C ASN A 320 -18.60 5.76 8.65
N ASN A 321 -19.89 5.41 8.66
CA ASN A 321 -20.80 5.76 9.76
C ASN A 321 -20.50 5.03 11.07
N ASN A 322 -19.71 3.95 11.01
CA ASN A 322 -19.30 3.12 12.14
C ASN A 322 -17.78 3.09 12.31
N ASP A 323 -17.06 3.98 11.63
CA ASP A 323 -15.60 4.07 11.71
C ASP A 323 -15.16 4.58 13.09
N PRO A 324 -14.39 3.79 13.86
CA PRO A 324 -13.91 4.22 15.17
C PRO A 324 -12.77 5.25 15.09
N HIS A 325 -12.19 5.50 13.91
CA HIS A 325 -10.80 5.96 13.81
C HIS A 325 -10.52 7.16 12.90
N ASN A 326 -11.54 7.97 12.61
CA ASN A 326 -11.43 9.28 11.96
C ASN A 326 -11.30 9.27 10.43
N ASN A 327 -11.55 8.16 9.74
CA ASN A 327 -11.72 8.13 8.28
C ASN A 327 -12.68 9.22 7.81
N THR A 328 -13.81 9.37 8.48
CA THR A 328 -14.78 10.43 8.20
C THR A 328 -14.17 11.83 8.33
N LYS A 329 -13.24 12.06 9.27
CA LYS A 329 -12.52 13.35 9.38
C LYS A 329 -11.54 13.55 8.22
N TRP A 330 -10.89 12.49 7.76
CA TRP A 330 -9.96 12.59 6.65
C TRP A 330 -10.68 12.84 5.33
N ILE A 331 -11.79 12.14 5.09
CA ILE A 331 -12.65 12.33 3.91
C ILE A 331 -13.25 13.74 3.88
N LYS A 332 -13.68 14.28 5.03
CA LYS A 332 -14.17 15.67 5.16
C LYS A 332 -13.20 16.72 4.61
N ILE A 333 -11.89 16.46 4.72
CA ILE A 333 -10.84 17.34 4.21
C ILE A 333 -10.56 17.04 2.73
N ALA A 334 -10.55 15.77 2.35
CA ALA A 334 -10.27 15.35 0.97
C ALA A 334 -11.38 15.74 -0.01
N ASP A 335 -12.64 15.67 0.41
CA ASP A 335 -13.82 15.91 -0.41
C ASP A 335 -14.38 17.33 -0.18
N PRO A 336 -14.22 18.26 -1.14
CA PRO A 336 -14.74 19.63 -1.01
C PRO A 336 -16.27 19.69 -0.94
N MET A 337 -16.98 18.64 -1.35
CA MET A 337 -18.43 18.55 -1.34
C MET A 337 -18.99 17.80 -0.13
N TYR A 338 -18.14 17.33 0.79
CA TYR A 338 -18.57 16.53 1.93
C TYR A 338 -19.70 17.21 2.73
N ASN A 339 -19.56 18.51 3.03
CA ASN A 339 -20.54 19.24 3.85
C ASN A 339 -21.89 19.44 3.16
N VAL A 340 -21.97 19.26 1.84
CA VAL A 340 -23.22 19.34 1.08
C VAL A 340 -24.00 18.03 1.20
N HIS A 341 -23.29 16.89 1.22
CA HIS A 341 -23.88 15.55 1.25
C HIS A 341 -23.14 14.63 2.25
N PRO A 342 -23.16 14.93 3.56
CA PRO A 342 -22.36 14.19 4.53
C PRO A 342 -22.75 12.70 4.61
N SER A 343 -24.02 12.38 4.39
CA SER A 343 -24.53 11.00 4.41
C SER A 343 -24.15 10.18 3.18
N PHE A 344 -23.53 10.77 2.15
CA PHE A 344 -23.06 10.05 0.97
C PHE A 344 -22.08 8.91 1.32
N TYR A 345 -21.31 9.10 2.39
CA TYR A 345 -20.30 8.14 2.83
C TYR A 345 -20.82 7.13 3.86
N ASP A 346 -22.01 7.32 4.43
CA ASP A 346 -22.46 6.56 5.61
C ASP A 346 -22.46 5.05 5.36
N ASP A 347 -22.88 4.62 4.18
CA ASP A 347 -22.96 3.22 3.74
C ASP A 347 -21.74 2.76 2.93
N LYS A 348 -20.67 3.56 2.90
CA LYS A 348 -19.45 3.26 2.14
C LYS A 348 -18.43 2.56 3.01
N ILE A 349 -17.96 1.40 2.56
CA ILE A 349 -16.89 0.64 3.20
C ILE A 349 -15.61 1.47 3.21
N VAL A 350 -14.88 1.44 4.33
CA VAL A 350 -13.60 2.12 4.43
C VAL A 350 -12.55 1.35 3.64
N ILE A 351 -11.91 2.03 2.70
CA ILE A 351 -10.76 1.50 1.97
C ILE A 351 -9.52 1.67 2.82
N ASN A 352 -8.67 0.65 2.84
CA ASN A 352 -7.38 0.68 3.51
C ASN A 352 -6.28 1.19 2.55
N GLY A 353 -5.62 2.29 2.92
CA GLY A 353 -4.54 2.89 2.12
C GLY A 353 -3.17 2.23 2.29
N GLY A 354 -3.04 1.34 3.27
CA GLY A 354 -1.77 0.67 3.60
C GLY A 354 -1.57 -0.68 2.91
N CYS A 355 -2.56 -1.22 2.17
CA CYS A 355 -2.40 -2.43 1.38
C CYS A 355 -3.28 -2.43 0.13
N PHE A 356 -2.63 -2.34 -1.04
CA PHE A 356 -3.25 -2.43 -2.35
C PHE A 356 -2.29 -3.01 -3.38
N TYR A 357 -2.83 -3.62 -4.42
CA TYR A 357 -2.03 -4.36 -5.38
C TYR A 357 -2.70 -4.39 -6.76
N GLY A 358 -1.90 -4.60 -7.79
CA GLY A 358 -2.39 -4.63 -9.15
C GLY A 358 -1.28 -4.84 -10.15
N SER A 359 -1.65 -4.97 -11.42
CA SER A 359 -0.65 -5.02 -12.48
C SER A 359 0.20 -3.75 -12.47
N MET A 360 1.44 -3.83 -12.94
CA MET A 360 2.33 -2.67 -13.02
C MET A 360 1.64 -1.48 -13.72
N ASP A 361 0.95 -1.75 -14.83
CA ASP A 361 0.23 -0.72 -15.57
C ASP A 361 -1.02 -0.23 -14.84
N GLY A 362 -1.77 -1.12 -14.16
CA GLY A 362 -2.91 -0.74 -13.32
C GLY A 362 -2.50 0.22 -12.19
N ILE A 363 -1.41 -0.09 -11.48
CA ILE A 363 -0.88 0.74 -10.40
C ILE A 363 -0.34 2.08 -10.92
N LEU A 364 0.36 2.08 -12.06
CA LEU A 364 0.79 3.33 -12.70
C LEU A 364 -0.40 4.18 -13.15
N TYR A 365 -1.47 3.56 -13.64
CA TYR A 365 -2.67 4.29 -14.03
C TYR A 365 -3.40 4.87 -12.83
N PHE A 366 -3.50 4.11 -11.73
CA PHE A 366 -3.97 4.60 -10.44
C PHE A 366 -3.21 5.88 -10.05
N TYR A 367 -1.87 5.86 -10.04
CA TYR A 367 -1.08 7.04 -9.71
C TYR A 367 -1.25 8.20 -10.69
N SER A 368 -1.50 7.92 -11.98
CA SER A 368 -1.79 8.96 -12.97
C SER A 368 -3.10 9.72 -12.72
N ILE A 369 -4.00 9.15 -11.92
CA ILE A 369 -5.26 9.78 -11.48
C ILE A 369 -5.04 10.39 -10.09
N TYR A 370 -4.51 9.61 -9.15
CA TYR A 370 -4.30 9.99 -7.75
C TYR A 370 -3.40 11.22 -7.61
N LEU A 371 -2.25 11.24 -8.29
CA LEU A 371 -1.29 12.34 -8.19
C LEU A 371 -1.66 13.58 -9.04
N LYS A 372 -2.82 13.57 -9.72
CA LYS A 372 -3.39 14.77 -10.34
C LYS A 372 -4.22 15.61 -9.38
N LEU A 373 -4.44 15.15 -8.15
CA LEU A 373 -5.12 15.95 -7.14
C LEU A 373 -4.37 17.29 -6.94
N PRO A 374 -5.09 18.42 -6.81
CA PRO A 374 -4.46 19.74 -6.69
C PRO A 374 -3.44 19.86 -5.56
N CYS A 375 -3.66 19.14 -4.45
CA CYS A 375 -2.75 19.12 -3.31
C CYS A 375 -1.34 18.65 -3.68
N TYR A 376 -1.16 17.80 -4.70
CA TYR A 376 0.16 17.35 -5.14
C TYR A 376 0.92 18.35 -6.04
N ASN A 377 0.26 19.39 -6.57
CA ASN A 377 0.89 20.39 -7.45
C ASN A 377 1.94 21.23 -6.70
N ASN A 378 1.60 21.64 -5.47
CA ASN A 378 2.48 22.39 -4.57
C ASN A 378 2.81 21.61 -3.30
N PHE A 379 2.34 20.37 -3.21
CA PHE A 379 2.44 19.53 -2.02
C PHE A 379 1.77 20.16 -0.77
N GLU A 380 0.61 20.76 -0.98
CA GLU A 380 -0.26 21.35 0.05
C GLU A 380 -1.21 20.25 0.57
N ILE A 381 -0.65 19.33 1.35
CA ILE A 381 -1.36 18.18 1.91
C ILE A 381 -2.08 18.59 3.20
N GLU A 382 -3.39 18.33 3.28
CA GLU A 382 -4.22 18.70 4.44
C GLU A 382 -4.76 17.49 5.22
N THR A 383 -4.70 16.30 4.63
CA THR A 383 -5.19 15.05 5.23
C THR A 383 -4.33 13.88 4.81
N ILE A 384 -4.62 12.70 5.36
CA ILE A 384 -3.83 11.51 5.04
C ILE A 384 -4.24 10.87 3.70
N ASP A 385 -3.32 10.16 3.08
CA ASP A 385 -3.50 9.36 1.85
C ASP A 385 -4.83 8.58 1.78
N GLN A 386 -5.20 7.86 2.86
CA GLN A 386 -6.43 7.07 2.93
C GLN A 386 -7.69 7.92 2.76
N GLY A 387 -7.69 9.18 3.21
CA GLY A 387 -8.79 10.12 3.00
C GLY A 387 -8.99 10.44 1.52
N TYR A 388 -7.90 10.75 0.80
CA TYR A 388 -7.93 11.00 -0.64
C TYR A 388 -8.32 9.76 -1.44
N MET A 389 -7.85 8.57 -1.06
CA MET A 389 -8.21 7.32 -1.73
C MET A 389 -9.70 7.00 -1.60
N ASN A 390 -10.28 7.14 -0.39
CA ASN A 390 -11.71 6.95 -0.18
C ASN A 390 -12.54 7.98 -0.96
N TYR A 391 -12.14 9.25 -0.94
CA TYR A 391 -12.79 10.31 -1.73
C TYR A 391 -12.82 9.95 -3.23
N LEU A 392 -11.67 9.63 -3.81
CA LEU A 392 -11.56 9.34 -5.25
C LEU A 392 -12.33 8.08 -5.65
N TYR A 393 -12.23 7.02 -4.86
CA TYR A 393 -12.90 5.75 -5.17
C TYR A 393 -14.43 5.89 -5.09
N HIS A 394 -14.97 6.40 -3.98
CA HIS A 394 -16.41 6.44 -3.77
C HIS A 394 -17.12 7.44 -4.69
N ASN A 395 -16.45 8.52 -5.10
CA ASN A 395 -16.97 9.44 -6.13
C ASN A 395 -16.77 8.94 -7.57
N GLY A 396 -16.25 7.72 -7.75
CA GLY A 396 -16.09 7.10 -9.06
C GLY A 396 -15.00 7.72 -9.92
N PHE A 397 -14.05 8.49 -9.38
CA PHE A 397 -13.00 9.13 -10.19
C PHE A 397 -12.20 8.09 -10.98
N PHE A 398 -11.89 6.93 -10.39
CA PHE A 398 -11.18 5.86 -11.08
C PHE A 398 -12.02 5.24 -12.20
N SER A 399 -13.25 4.85 -11.92
CA SER A 399 -14.14 4.22 -12.91
C SER A 399 -14.53 5.16 -14.04
N HIS A 400 -14.77 6.45 -13.76
CA HIS A 400 -14.99 7.49 -14.77
C HIS A 400 -13.77 7.70 -15.68
N ASN A 401 -12.56 7.45 -15.17
CA ASN A 401 -11.33 7.46 -15.96
C ASN A 401 -11.01 6.08 -16.57
N GLY A 402 -11.88 5.08 -16.46
CA GLY A 402 -11.63 3.76 -17.04
C GLY A 402 -10.59 2.94 -16.29
N LEU A 403 -10.45 3.12 -14.98
CA LEU A 403 -9.75 2.19 -14.09
C LEU A 403 -10.79 1.52 -13.18
N ASN A 404 -11.01 0.23 -13.38
CA ASN A 404 -11.83 -0.54 -12.45
C ASN A 404 -10.95 -0.98 -11.27
N ILE A 405 -11.42 -0.76 -10.05
CA ILE A 405 -10.73 -1.16 -8.83
C ILE A 405 -11.66 -2.06 -8.04
N SER A 406 -11.20 -3.27 -7.73
CA SER A 406 -11.93 -4.20 -6.87
C SER A 406 -11.56 -3.98 -5.40
N LEU A 407 -12.41 -4.46 -4.50
CA LEU A 407 -12.18 -4.42 -3.06
C LEU A 407 -12.07 -5.85 -2.51
N THR A 408 -11.25 -6.05 -1.49
CA THR A 408 -11.25 -7.31 -0.72
C THR A 408 -12.07 -7.21 0.56
N PHE A 409 -12.67 -8.33 0.93
CA PHE A 409 -13.60 -8.53 2.05
C PHE A 409 -13.19 -9.76 2.88
N PRO A 410 -13.83 -10.01 4.03
CA PRO A 410 -13.62 -11.22 4.81
C PRO A 410 -13.73 -12.49 3.98
N GLY A 411 -12.72 -13.35 4.11
CA GLY A 411 -12.63 -14.62 3.38
C GLY A 411 -11.83 -14.53 2.08
N ASP A 412 -11.47 -13.32 1.63
CA ASP A 412 -10.55 -13.15 0.52
C ASP A 412 -9.11 -13.48 0.91
N TYR A 413 -8.26 -13.63 -0.10
CA TYR A 413 -6.89 -14.08 0.06
C TYR A 413 -5.95 -13.02 0.67
N ILE A 414 -6.22 -11.73 0.45
CA ILE A 414 -5.45 -10.61 1.00
C ILE A 414 -6.42 -9.73 1.77
N VAL A 415 -6.21 -9.61 3.08
CA VAL A 415 -7.15 -8.90 3.98
C VAL A 415 -6.42 -7.95 4.91
N SER A 416 -7.15 -6.95 5.39
CA SER A 416 -6.79 -6.26 6.63
C SER A 416 -7.32 -7.07 7.82
N ALA A 417 -6.68 -6.98 8.98
CA ALA A 417 -7.25 -7.46 10.23
C ALA A 417 -8.19 -6.44 10.88
N ARG A 418 -8.14 -5.18 10.43
CA ARG A 418 -8.90 -4.11 11.06
C ARG A 418 -10.39 -4.23 10.80
N GLY A 419 -11.19 -4.15 11.86
CA GLY A 419 -12.64 -4.31 11.78
C GLY A 419 -13.09 -5.76 11.58
N HIS A 420 -12.15 -6.70 11.47
CA HIS A 420 -12.42 -8.11 11.27
C HIS A 420 -12.07 -8.92 12.51
N ARG A 421 -12.60 -10.13 12.59
CA ARG A 421 -12.34 -11.04 13.71
C ARG A 421 -11.65 -12.29 13.21
N PHE A 422 -10.68 -12.75 13.97
CA PHE A 422 -9.97 -14.00 13.70
C PHE A 422 -10.33 -15.06 14.74
N ASP A 423 -10.14 -16.31 14.35
CA ASP A 423 -10.20 -17.42 15.30
C ASP A 423 -9.19 -17.22 16.43
N PRO A 424 -9.51 -17.61 17.67
CA PRO A 424 -8.63 -17.39 18.82
C PRO A 424 -7.28 -18.09 18.73
N SER A 425 -7.13 -19.04 17.81
CA SER A 425 -5.91 -19.82 17.62
C SER A 425 -5.74 -20.19 16.15
N PRO A 426 -4.50 -20.29 15.67
CA PRO A 426 -4.25 -20.79 14.32
C PRO A 426 -4.62 -22.28 14.21
N ASN A 427 -4.83 -22.76 13.00
CA ASN A 427 -5.03 -24.18 12.72
C ASN A 427 -3.74 -25.00 12.96
N GLN A 428 -3.82 -26.31 12.70
CA GLN A 428 -2.67 -27.23 12.85
C GLN A 428 -1.44 -26.85 12.00
N ASP A 429 -1.62 -26.12 10.90
CA ASP A 429 -0.53 -25.65 10.03
C ASP A 429 0.04 -24.29 10.48
N GLY A 430 -0.49 -23.71 11.56
CA GLY A 430 -0.10 -22.39 12.05
C GLY A 430 -0.77 -21.23 11.30
N ARG A 431 -1.88 -21.47 10.58
CA ARG A 431 -2.60 -20.43 9.84
C ARG A 431 -3.80 -19.89 10.62
N PHE A 432 -3.93 -18.58 10.71
CA PHE A 432 -5.08 -17.86 11.24
C PHE A 432 -6.20 -17.83 10.22
N PHE A 433 -7.41 -18.09 10.69
CA PHE A 433 -8.66 -17.97 9.93
C PHE A 433 -9.41 -16.75 10.42
N MET A 434 -10.10 -16.09 9.49
CA MET A 434 -11.11 -15.13 9.88
C MET A 434 -12.34 -15.91 10.37
N GLN A 435 -13.07 -15.36 11.33
CA GLN A 435 -14.31 -15.98 11.79
C GLN A 435 -15.27 -16.14 10.61
N ASP A 436 -15.91 -17.30 10.54
CA ASP A 436 -16.90 -17.66 9.51
C ASP A 436 -16.33 -17.79 8.08
N THR A 437 -15.00 -17.90 7.91
CA THR A 437 -14.39 -18.16 6.59
C THR A 437 -13.87 -19.59 6.48
N ILE A 438 -13.92 -20.14 5.26
CA ILE A 438 -13.50 -21.52 4.99
C ILE A 438 -11.99 -21.59 4.67
N ASN A 439 -11.43 -20.49 4.16
CA ASN A 439 -10.03 -20.39 3.76
C ASN A 439 -9.30 -19.37 4.65
N PRO A 440 -8.04 -19.63 5.02
CA PRO A 440 -7.21 -18.63 5.68
C PRO A 440 -6.71 -17.61 4.65
N PRO A 441 -6.60 -16.33 4.99
CA PRO A 441 -5.98 -15.34 4.11
C PRO A 441 -4.49 -15.65 3.93
N GLY A 442 -3.97 -15.49 2.72
CA GLY A 442 -2.53 -15.59 2.44
C GLY A 442 -1.73 -14.43 3.01
N LEU A 443 -2.34 -13.25 3.16
CA LEU A 443 -1.73 -12.04 3.71
C LEU A 443 -2.68 -11.37 4.70
N ILE A 444 -2.15 -11.00 5.87
CA ILE A 444 -2.87 -10.24 6.89
C ILE A 444 -2.16 -8.91 7.13
N HIS A 445 -2.74 -7.82 6.63
CA HIS A 445 -2.31 -6.46 6.90
C HIS A 445 -2.95 -5.94 8.20
N GLN A 446 -2.28 -5.02 8.90
CA GLN A 446 -2.68 -4.51 10.22
C GLN A 446 -2.87 -5.63 11.25
N TYR A 447 -2.08 -6.70 11.19
CA TYR A 447 -2.28 -7.91 12.02
C TYR A 447 -2.24 -7.62 13.53
N ASN A 448 -1.59 -6.52 13.93
CA ASN A 448 -1.55 -6.02 15.30
C ASN A 448 -2.80 -5.26 15.77
N ARG A 449 -3.88 -5.26 14.96
CA ARG A 449 -5.24 -4.87 15.38
C ARG A 449 -6.02 -6.05 15.97
N ASP A 450 -5.57 -7.29 15.73
CA ASP A 450 -6.12 -8.48 16.38
C ASP A 450 -5.08 -9.08 17.34
N ARG A 451 -5.45 -9.19 18.62
CA ARG A 451 -4.54 -9.66 19.67
C ARG A 451 -4.16 -11.13 19.48
N ASN A 452 -5.10 -11.97 19.02
CA ASN A 452 -4.85 -13.40 18.85
C ASN A 452 -3.89 -13.63 17.69
N VAL A 453 -4.06 -12.88 16.59
CA VAL A 453 -3.12 -12.92 15.46
C VAL A 453 -1.74 -12.43 15.90
N LEU A 454 -1.64 -11.28 16.58
CA LEU A 454 -0.36 -10.75 17.07
C LEU A 454 0.39 -11.73 17.97
N GLU A 455 -0.27 -12.28 18.99
CA GLU A 455 0.38 -13.21 19.93
C GLU A 455 0.70 -14.56 19.28
N GLY A 456 -0.15 -15.03 18.36
CA GLY A 456 0.14 -16.23 17.59
C GLY A 456 1.32 -16.06 16.63
N VAL A 457 1.44 -14.91 15.96
CA VAL A 457 2.60 -14.57 15.10
C VAL A 457 3.89 -14.62 15.93
N LYS A 458 3.91 -14.03 17.13
CA LYS A 458 5.07 -14.08 18.04
C LYS A 458 5.50 -15.51 18.37
N LYS A 459 4.55 -16.44 18.44
CA LYS A 459 4.81 -17.86 18.73
C LYS A 459 5.33 -18.61 17.51
N ILE A 460 4.76 -18.36 16.32
CA ILE A 460 5.11 -19.06 15.06
C ILE A 460 6.42 -18.52 14.47
N CYS A 461 6.59 -17.21 14.47
CA CYS A 461 7.80 -16.54 14.01
C CYS A 461 8.40 -15.69 15.13
N PRO A 462 9.04 -16.32 16.13
CA PRO A 462 9.66 -15.59 17.22
C PRO A 462 10.78 -14.68 16.70
N ALA A 463 11.00 -13.58 17.44
CA ALA A 463 12.09 -12.65 17.20
C ALA A 463 13.43 -13.37 17.13
N LEU A 464 14.30 -12.96 16.20
CA LEU A 464 15.67 -13.46 16.16
C LEU A 464 16.52 -12.74 17.23
N PRO A 465 17.57 -13.39 17.75
CA PRO A 465 18.55 -12.70 18.60
C PRO A 465 19.15 -11.53 17.83
N GLY A 466 18.97 -10.29 18.32
CA GLY A 466 19.48 -9.08 17.68
C GLY A 466 18.45 -8.27 16.89
N ASP A 467 17.21 -8.76 16.74
CA ASP A 467 16.11 -7.96 16.20
C ASP A 467 15.67 -6.90 17.23
N GLN A 468 15.87 -5.61 16.92
CA GLN A 468 15.62 -4.53 17.88
C GLN A 468 14.13 -4.25 18.07
N HIS A 469 13.32 -4.47 17.04
CA HIS A 469 11.92 -4.07 16.99
C HIS A 469 11.05 -5.14 16.31
N PRO A 470 11.01 -6.37 16.86
CA PRO A 470 10.50 -7.53 16.14
C PRO A 470 9.00 -7.50 15.85
N PHE A 471 8.23 -6.80 16.69
CA PHE A 471 6.77 -6.75 16.61
C PHE A 471 6.29 -5.32 16.88
N PRO A 472 5.25 -4.86 16.17
CA PRO A 472 4.60 -3.61 16.47
C PRO A 472 3.81 -3.71 17.78
N PHE A 473 3.51 -2.55 18.36
CA PHE A 473 2.60 -2.47 19.49
C PHE A 473 1.19 -2.88 19.06
N PHE A 474 0.46 -3.55 19.96
CA PHE A 474 -0.97 -3.76 19.78
C PHE A 474 -1.68 -2.41 19.72
N LYS A 475 -2.53 -2.20 18.71
CA LYS A 475 -3.40 -1.03 18.62
C LYS A 475 -4.84 -1.55 18.66
N ALA A 476 -5.51 -1.23 19.76
CA ALA A 476 -6.92 -1.58 19.98
C ALA A 476 -7.85 -0.89 18.99
#